data_AF-R7LM85-F1
#
_entry.id   AF-R7LM85-F1
#
_cell.length_a   1.000
_cell.length_b   1.000
_cell.length_c   1.000
_cell.angle_alpha   90.00
_cell.angle_beta   90.00
_cell.angle_gamma   90.00
#
_symmetry.space_group_name_H-M   'P 1'
#
loop_
_entity.id
_entity.type
_entity.pdbx_description
1 polymer ?
#
loop_
_entity_poly.entity_id
_entity_poly.type
_entity_poly.pdbx_seq_one_letter_code
_entity_poly.pdbx_strand_id
1 'polypeptide(L)'
;MKMYQDFKFDNSTDVVEKFKKFIEKNDCPKIEVDLSAVNIFEALKFMVLSSTYHFQKYPKGKLRCRIQSEEAKNFVSAFITNNLELV
;
A
#
# COMPACT_ATOMS: atom_id res chain seq x y z
N MET A 1 -19.60 -7.71 5.50
CA MET A 1 -18.49 -7.49 4.55
C MET A 1 -17.59 -6.42 5.16
N LYS A 2 -16.39 -6.73 5.67
CA LYS A 2 -15.52 -5.69 6.27
C LYS A 2 -14.95 -4.83 5.13
N MET A 3 -15.41 -3.59 5.03
CA MET A 3 -15.05 -2.60 4.02
C MET A 3 -13.57 -2.24 4.15
N TYR A 4 -12.83 -2.16 3.03
CA TYR A 4 -11.46 -1.67 3.03
C TYR A 4 -11.49 -0.17 3.38
N GLN A 5 -10.52 0.29 4.16
CA GLN A 5 -10.34 1.72 4.37
C GLN A 5 -9.44 2.27 3.27
N ASP A 6 -9.83 3.38 2.68
CA ASP A 6 -9.04 4.02 1.62
C ASP A 6 -8.01 4.96 2.23
N PHE A 7 -6.74 4.74 1.88
CA PHE A 7 -5.69 5.72 2.14
C PHE A 7 -5.39 6.49 0.85
N LYS A 8 -5.55 7.81 0.91
CA LYS A 8 -5.28 8.69 -0.21
C LYS A 8 -3.78 8.92 -0.34
N PHE A 9 -3.17 8.36 -1.38
CA PHE A 9 -1.80 8.69 -1.75
C PHE A 9 -1.71 10.16 -2.17
N ASP A 10 -0.69 10.85 -1.66
CA ASP A 10 -0.28 12.16 -2.15
C ASP A 10 1.22 12.11 -2.43
N ASN A 11 1.70 12.90 -3.40
CA ASN A 11 3.08 12.80 -3.84
C ASN A 11 4.07 13.56 -2.94
N SER A 12 3.79 13.64 -1.64
CA SER A 12 4.69 14.28 -0.69
C SER A 12 5.83 13.34 -0.29
N THR A 13 6.94 13.95 0.12
CA THR A 13 8.13 13.21 0.58
C THR A 13 7.87 12.40 1.86
N ASP A 14 6.85 12.75 2.63
CA ASP A 14 6.47 12.13 3.91
C ASP A 14 5.25 11.19 3.80
N VAL A 15 4.82 10.80 2.60
CA VAL A 15 3.62 9.96 2.39
C VAL A 15 3.63 8.64 3.18
N VAL A 16 4.81 8.03 3.37
CA VAL A 16 4.95 6.81 4.19
C VAL A 16 4.70 7.10 5.67
N GLU A 17 5.15 8.24 6.19
CA GLU A 17 4.89 8.64 7.57
C GLU A 17 3.42 9.00 7.77
N LYS A 18 2.78 9.64 6.78
CA LYS A 18 1.33 9.86 6.78
C LYS A 18 0.55 8.54 6.81
N PHE A 19 1.01 7.55 6.05
CA PHE A 19 0.43 6.20 6.08
C PHE A 19 0.55 5.60 7.48
N LYS A 20 1.74 5.59 8.09
CA LYS A 20 1.93 5.06 9.47
C LYS A 20 1.00 5.73 10.48
N LYS A 21 0.90 7.06 10.45
CA LYS A 21 -0.03 7.81 11.32
C LYS A 21 -1.49 7.44 11.06
N PHE A 22 -1.87 7.22 9.80
CA PHE A 22 -3.19 6.73 9.44
C PHE A 22 -3.48 5.35 10.03
N ILE A 23 -2.51 4.43 9.97
CA ILE A 23 -2.58 3.10 10.59
C ILE A 23 -2.75 3.17 12.10
N GLU A 24 -2.01 4.06 12.76
CA GLU A 24 -2.06 4.26 14.21
C GLU A 24 -3.42 4.76 14.67
N LYS A 25 -4.01 5.67 13.90
CA LYS A 25 -5.27 6.34 14.27
C LYS A 25 -6.53 5.50 14.03
N ASN A 26 -6.57 4.67 12.99
CA ASN A 26 -7.85 4.15 12.45
C ASN A 26 -8.08 2.64 12.60
N ASP A 27 -7.22 1.92 13.35
CA ASP A 27 -7.22 0.46 13.48
C ASP A 27 -7.65 -0.29 12.20
N CYS A 28 -6.81 -0.22 11.16
CA CYS A 28 -7.18 -0.58 9.79
C CYS A 28 -6.42 -1.82 9.28
N PRO A 29 -6.87 -3.04 9.61
CA PRO A 29 -6.25 -4.27 9.12
C PRO A 29 -6.49 -4.53 7.62
N LYS A 30 -7.37 -3.77 6.95
CA LYS A 30 -7.65 -3.89 5.51
C LYS A 30 -7.65 -2.51 4.87
N ILE A 31 -6.74 -2.28 3.93
CA ILE A 31 -6.52 -0.97 3.32
C ILE A 31 -6.44 -1.09 1.81
N GLU A 32 -7.00 -0.12 1.11
CA GLU A 32 -6.82 0.06 -0.33
C GLU A 32 -6.15 1.42 -0.60
N VAL A 33 -5.24 1.44 -1.57
CA VAL A 33 -4.51 2.62 -2.00
C VAL A 33 -4.52 2.66 -3.53
N ASP A 34 -4.93 3.79 -4.09
CA ASP A 34 -4.80 4.03 -5.52
C ASP A 34 -3.44 4.65 -5.85
N LEU A 35 -2.62 3.91 -6.59
CA LEU A 35 -1.30 4.31 -7.09
C LEU A 35 -1.29 4.44 -8.62
N SER A 36 -2.47 4.46 -9.25
CA SER A 36 -2.60 4.47 -10.72
C SER A 36 -1.93 5.66 -11.39
N ALA A 37 -1.93 6.81 -10.73
CA ALA A 37 -1.33 8.05 -11.22
C ALA A 37 0.10 8.29 -10.70
N VAL A 38 0.67 7.33 -9.97
CA VAL A 38 1.97 7.46 -9.30
C VAL A 38 3.06 6.87 -10.18
N ASN A 39 4.22 7.51 -10.23
CA ASN A 39 5.34 6.93 -10.97
C ASN A 39 5.78 5.60 -10.33
N ILE A 40 6.33 4.70 -11.15
CA ILE A 40 6.59 3.33 -10.72
C ILE A 40 7.55 3.25 -9.52
N PHE A 41 8.59 4.08 -9.47
CA PHE A 41 9.56 4.06 -8.39
C PHE A 41 8.96 4.56 -7.06
N GLU A 42 8.15 5.60 -7.10
CA GLU A 42 7.41 6.11 -5.94
C GLU A 42 6.40 5.09 -5.44
N ALA A 43 5.64 4.47 -6.35
CA ALA A 43 4.68 3.42 -6.02
C ALA A 43 5.39 2.25 -5.33
N LEU A 44 6.51 1.78 -5.88
CA LEU A 44 7.30 0.68 -5.32
C LEU A 44 7.82 0.99 -3.93
N LYS A 45 8.46 2.16 -3.78
CA LYS A 45 8.96 2.62 -2.47
C LYS A 45 7.85 2.63 -1.44
N PHE A 46 6.70 3.19 -1.81
CA PHE A 46 5.53 3.23 -0.94
C PHE A 46 5.05 1.82 -0.59
N MET A 47 4.78 0.96 -1.57
CA MET A 47 4.26 -0.38 -1.37
C MET A 47 5.14 -1.22 -0.45
N VAL A 48 6.45 -1.24 -0.68
CA VAL A 48 7.38 -2.05 0.13
C VAL A 48 7.39 -1.58 1.59
N LEU A 49 7.55 -0.27 1.82
CA LEU A 49 7.65 0.29 3.17
C LEU A 49 6.32 0.22 3.92
N SER A 50 5.21 0.57 3.26
CA SER A 50 3.87 0.53 3.84
C SER A 50 3.42 -0.91 4.12
N SER A 51 3.67 -1.85 3.20
CA SER A 51 3.38 -3.28 3.39
C SER A 51 4.14 -3.84 4.59
N THR A 52 5.44 -3.56 4.69
CA THR A 52 6.28 -4.05 5.80
C THR A 52 5.77 -3.54 7.15
N TYR A 53 5.51 -2.24 7.26
CA TYR A 53 4.97 -1.65 8.48
C TYR A 53 3.57 -2.18 8.82
N HIS A 54 2.69 -2.30 7.81
CA HIS A 54 1.34 -2.84 7.99
C HIS A 54 1.37 -4.28 8.49
N PHE A 55 2.24 -5.12 7.93
CA PHE A 55 2.41 -6.51 8.35
C PHE A 55 2.84 -6.64 9.81
N GLN A 56 3.77 -5.79 10.26
CA GLN A 56 4.23 -5.78 11.65
C GLN A 56 3.09 -5.55 12.65
N LYS A 57 2.12 -4.70 12.29
CA LYS A 57 0.96 -4.40 13.14
C LYS A 57 -0.20 -5.38 12.92
N TYR A 58 -0.41 -5.82 11.68
CA TYR A 58 -1.48 -6.73 11.28
C TYR A 58 -0.94 -7.87 10.41
N PRO A 59 -0.42 -8.96 11.02
CA PRO A 59 0.14 -10.08 10.26
C PRO A 59 -0.86 -10.80 9.34
N LYS A 60 -2.17 -10.68 9.64
CA LYS A 60 -3.28 -11.18 8.80
C LYS A 60 -3.98 -10.06 8.02
N GLY A 61 -3.44 -8.85 8.10
CA GLY A 61 -3.94 -7.70 7.39
C GLY A 61 -3.68 -7.78 5.90
N LYS A 62 -4.40 -6.96 5.13
CA LYS A 62 -4.24 -6.86 3.68
C LYS A 62 -4.10 -5.41 3.25
N LEU A 63 -3.03 -5.12 2.51
CA LEU A 63 -2.84 -3.87 1.79
C LEU A 63 -3.07 -4.12 0.31
N ARG A 64 -4.05 -3.45 -0.26
CA ARG A 64 -4.38 -3.48 -1.68
C ARG A 64 -3.86 -2.24 -2.36
N CYS A 65 -3.16 -2.43 -3.48
CA CYS A 65 -2.63 -1.33 -4.27
C CYS A 65 -3.15 -1.44 -5.71
N ARG A 66 -3.84 -0.41 -6.16
CA ARG A 66 -4.29 -0.28 -7.55
C ARG A 66 -3.21 0.39 -8.38
N ILE A 67 -2.79 -0.25 -9.46
CA ILE A 67 -1.74 0.25 -10.37
C ILE A 67 -2.19 0.05 -11.82
N GLN A 68 -1.96 1.05 -12.67
CA GLN A 68 -2.37 1.01 -14.09
C GLN A 68 -1.41 0.23 -15.00
N SER A 69 -0.08 0.34 -14.81
CA SER A 69 0.88 -0.23 -15.76
C SER A 69 1.07 -1.75 -15.56
N GLU A 70 0.99 -2.52 -16.65
CA GLU A 70 1.30 -3.96 -16.63
C GLU A 70 2.80 -4.21 -16.40
N GLU A 71 3.69 -3.36 -16.90
CA GLU A 71 5.12 -3.43 -16.59
C GLU A 71 5.37 -3.19 -15.10
N ALA A 72 4.63 -2.24 -14.53
CA ALA A 72 4.63 -2.00 -13.09
C ALA A 72 4.14 -3.21 -12.32
N LYS A 73 3.02 -3.84 -12.71
CA LYS A 73 2.54 -5.07 -12.08
C LYS A 73 3.57 -6.19 -12.14
N ASN A 74 4.21 -6.38 -13.29
CA ASN A 74 5.28 -7.38 -13.46
C ASN A 74 6.48 -7.09 -12.56
N PHE A 75 6.92 -5.83 -12.48
CA PHE A 75 8.03 -5.46 -11.61
C PHE A 75 7.67 -5.65 -10.13
N VAL A 76 6.48 -5.21 -9.72
CA VAL A 76 5.99 -5.35 -8.34
C VAL A 76 5.77 -6.80 -7.96
N SER A 77 5.40 -7.67 -8.90
CA SER A 77 5.20 -9.09 -8.66
C SER A 77 6.42 -9.78 -8.04
N ALA A 78 7.63 -9.30 -8.38
CA ALA A 78 8.88 -9.78 -7.78
C ALA A 78 9.03 -9.41 -6.29
N PHE A 79 8.26 -8.43 -5.81
CA PHE A 79 8.26 -7.92 -4.44
C PHE A 79 6.99 -8.25 -3.67
N ILE A 80 6.06 -9.01 -4.24
CA ILE A 80 4.80 -9.39 -3.56
C ILE A 80 5.13 -10.23 -2.33
N THR A 81 4.84 -9.66 -1.15
CA THR A 81 4.85 -10.35 0.15
C THR A 81 3.47 -10.92 0.48
N ASN A 82 3.37 -11.79 1.49
CA ASN A 82 2.12 -12.46 1.88
C ASN A 82 0.92 -11.52 2.19
N ASN A 83 1.15 -10.23 2.42
CA ASN A 83 0.15 -9.25 2.85
C ASN A 83 -0.11 -8.12 1.83
N LEU A 84 0.56 -8.13 0.68
CA LEU A 84 0.41 -7.13 -0.38
C LEU A 84 -0.36 -7.74 -1.56
N GLU A 85 -1.46 -7.10 -1.95
CA GLU A 85 -2.31 -7.51 -3.08
C GLU A 85 -2.36 -6.40 -4.13
N LEU A 86 -2.20 -6.76 -5.41
CA LEU A 86 -2.48 -5.87 -6.53
C LEU A 86 -3.94 -6.06 -6.97
N VAL A 87 -4.68 -4.97 -7.15
CA VAL A 87 -6.10 -4.97 -7.55
C VAL A 87 -6.40 -4.03 -8.70
#